data_AF-A0A6B3QF46-F1
#
_entry.id   AF-A0A6B3QF46-F1
#
_cell.length_a   1.000
_cell.length_b   1.000
_cell.length_c   1.000
_cell.angle_alpha   90.00
_cell.angle_beta   90.00
_cell.angle_gamma   90.00
#
_symmetry.space_group_name_H-M   'P 1'
#
loop_
_entity.id
_entity.type
_entity.pdbx_description
1 polymer ?
#
loop_
_entity_poly.entity_id
_entity_poly.type
_entity_poly.pdbx_seq_one_letter_code
_entity_poly.pdbx_strand_id
1 'polypeptide(L)'
;NSVKLYTFFRLLAYTGMRKSETLALQWEDIDYFNKTITIGKTIAQDEFNQVVLQVPKTKNSSRTIQLNDFTLKQLRIWQQEQMKIMILYGYNTNSPKQFLFTTNTNKLYYPQVVNDWLDWIYKKTPMEPQITPHGFRHTHCSLLFESGASIKEVQERLGHKDIKTTMNIYAHVTPQSIKKTGDRFSKFMG
;
A
#
# COMPACT_ATOMS: atom_id res chain seq x y z
N ASN A 1 -0.24 18.86 -1.43
CA ASN A 1 0.99 18.53 -2.20
C ASN A 1 0.66 17.36 -3.11
N SER A 2 0.74 17.57 -4.42
CA SER A 2 0.37 16.57 -5.44
C SER A 2 1.28 15.33 -5.43
N VAL A 3 2.60 15.52 -5.24
CA VAL A 3 3.59 14.43 -5.23
C VAL A 3 3.32 13.46 -4.08
N LYS A 4 3.09 13.99 -2.87
CA LYS A 4 2.77 13.18 -1.69
C LYS A 4 1.56 12.27 -1.92
N LEU A 5 0.45 12.85 -2.37
CA LEU A 5 -0.80 12.12 -2.59
C LEU A 5 -0.63 11.07 -3.70
N TYR A 6 0.01 11.44 -4.81
CA TYR A 6 0.30 10.51 -5.89
C TYR A 6 1.13 9.32 -5.41
N THR A 7 2.24 9.57 -4.70
CA THR A 7 3.10 8.50 -4.17
C THR A 7 2.34 7.61 -3.17
N PHE A 8 1.50 8.19 -2.31
CA PHE A 8 0.69 7.44 -1.37
C PHE A 8 -0.27 6.47 -2.07
N PHE A 9 -1.09 6.96 -3.01
CA PHE A 9 -2.05 6.12 -3.71
C PHE A 9 -1.37 5.15 -4.69
N ARG A 10 -0.21 5.50 -5.25
CA ARG A 10 0.62 4.58 -6.04
C ARG A 10 1.07 3.38 -5.21
N LEU A 11 1.54 3.61 -3.98
CA LEU A 11 1.91 2.52 -3.08
C LEU A 11 0.71 1.64 -2.76
N LEU A 12 -0.43 2.23 -2.38
CA LEU A 12 -1.66 1.47 -2.11
C LEU A 12 -2.06 0.59 -3.31
N ALA A 13 -2.14 1.18 -4.50
CA ALA A 13 -2.56 0.50 -5.71
C ALA A 13 -1.61 -0.63 -6.13
N TYR A 14 -0.29 -0.43 -5.99
CA TYR A 14 0.71 -1.37 -6.48
C TYR A 14 1.04 -2.51 -5.49
N THR A 15 0.91 -2.24 -4.19
CA THR A 15 1.29 -3.20 -3.15
C THR A 15 0.08 -3.88 -2.51
N GLY A 16 -1.11 -3.28 -2.61
CA GLY A 16 -2.30 -3.73 -1.90
C GLY A 16 -2.22 -3.56 -0.39
N MET A 17 -1.32 -2.72 0.14
CA MET A 17 -1.25 -2.40 1.57
C MET A 17 -2.57 -1.82 2.11
N ARG A 18 -2.80 -1.98 3.42
CA ARG A 18 -3.86 -1.23 4.11
C ARG A 18 -3.42 0.23 4.28
N LYS A 19 -4.37 1.17 4.27
CA LYS A 19 -4.08 2.61 4.45
C LYS A 19 -3.23 2.91 5.70
N SER A 20 -3.53 2.28 6.82
CA SER A 20 -2.80 2.47 8.07
C SER A 20 -1.40 1.85 8.05
N GLU A 21 -1.18 0.79 7.27
CA GLU A 21 0.17 0.24 7.04
C GLU A 21 0.99 1.23 6.20
N THR A 22 0.39 1.79 5.14
CA THR A 22 1.07 2.77 4.28
C THR A 22 1.43 4.05 5.02
N LEU A 23 0.56 4.56 5.89
CA LEU A 23 0.87 5.72 6.73
C LEU A 23 1.98 5.44 7.75
N ALA A 24 2.17 4.18 8.16
CA ALA A 24 3.17 3.79 9.16
C ALA A 24 4.58 3.58 8.59
N LEU A 25 4.75 3.68 7.27
CA LEU A 25 6.03 3.45 6.61
C LEU A 25 7.07 4.52 6.97
N GLN A 26 8.30 4.05 7.19
CA GLN A 26 9.51 4.85 7.39
C GLN A 26 10.49 4.59 6.24
N TRP A 27 11.42 5.52 5.99
CA TRP A 27 12.35 5.39 4.86
C TRP A 27 13.26 4.14 4.97
N GLU A 28 13.55 3.69 6.19
CA GLU A 28 14.24 2.42 6.46
C GLU A 28 13.49 1.18 6.01
N ASP A 29 12.17 1.27 5.78
CA ASP A 29 11.38 0.13 5.30
C ASP A 29 11.57 -0.15 3.80
N ILE A 30 12.23 0.77 3.06
CA ILE A 30 12.48 0.65 1.62
C ILE A 30 13.93 0.25 1.38
N ASP A 31 14.11 -0.91 0.76
CA ASP A 31 15.41 -1.35 0.26
C ASP A 31 15.50 -1.05 -1.24
N TYR A 32 16.22 0.02 -1.58
CA TYR A 32 16.40 0.44 -2.97
C TYR A 32 17.32 -0.50 -3.77
N PHE A 33 18.17 -1.28 -3.11
CA PHE A 33 19.09 -2.21 -3.78
C PHE A 33 18.34 -3.47 -4.18
N ASN A 34 17.65 -4.10 -3.22
CA ASN A 34 16.85 -5.29 -3.46
C ASN A 34 15.47 -4.98 -4.08
N LYS A 35 15.14 -3.68 -4.23
CA LYS A 35 13.87 -3.17 -4.77
C LYS A 35 12.66 -3.63 -3.97
N THR A 36 12.76 -3.71 -2.66
CA THR A 36 11.68 -4.20 -1.78
C THR A 36 11.16 -3.13 -0.84
N ILE A 37 9.94 -3.36 -0.35
CA ILE A 37 9.37 -2.64 0.79
C ILE A 37 8.93 -3.63 1.87
N THR A 38 9.32 -3.37 3.11
CA THR A 38 8.96 -4.20 4.27
C THR A 38 7.78 -3.58 5.01
N ILE A 39 6.74 -4.37 5.22
CA ILE A 39 5.49 -3.94 5.81
C ILE A 39 5.30 -4.73 7.10
N GLY A 40 5.56 -4.06 8.22
CA GLY A 40 5.31 -4.62 9.55
C GLY A 40 4.47 -3.71 10.43
N LYS A 41 4.52 -2.40 10.24
CA LYS A 41 3.93 -1.42 11.16
C LYS A 41 2.54 -0.98 10.71
N THR A 42 1.70 -0.53 11.64
CA THR A 42 0.41 0.09 11.31
C THR A 42 0.13 1.28 12.22
N ILE A 43 -0.53 2.31 11.70
CA ILE A 43 -1.10 3.39 12.50
C ILE A 43 -2.45 2.96 13.09
N ALA A 44 -2.65 3.21 14.37
CA ALA A 44 -3.93 3.05 15.05
C ALA A 44 -4.24 4.27 15.93
N GLN A 45 -5.46 4.32 16.47
CA GLN A 45 -5.85 5.22 17.54
C GLN A 45 -5.88 4.43 18.85
N ASP A 46 -5.37 5.02 19.93
CA ASP A 46 -5.53 4.49 21.28
C ASP A 46 -6.88 4.90 21.91
N GLU A 47 -7.11 4.51 23.16
CA GLU A 47 -8.32 4.81 23.93
C GLU A 47 -8.54 6.31 24.15
N PHE A 48 -7.50 7.12 24.00
CA PHE A 48 -7.53 8.58 24.12
C PHE A 48 -7.55 9.29 22.76
N ASN A 49 -7.84 8.55 21.69
CA ASN A 49 -7.88 9.04 20.32
C ASN A 49 -6.55 9.64 19.83
N GLN A 50 -5.42 9.21 20.41
CA GLN A 50 -4.08 9.60 19.97
C GLN A 50 -3.58 8.63 18.91
N VAL A 51 -2.87 9.18 17.92
CA VAL A 51 -2.29 8.39 16.84
C VAL A 51 -1.07 7.65 17.36
N VAL A 52 -1.12 6.33 17.36
CA VAL A 52 -0.04 5.47 17.84
C VAL A 52 0.48 4.56 16.73
N LEU A 53 1.80 4.32 16.74
CA LEU A 53 2.44 3.33 15.88
C LEU A 53 2.37 1.96 16.57
N GLN A 54 1.66 1.03 15.96
CA GLN A 54 1.62 -0.35 16.42
C GLN A 54 2.61 -1.20 15.62
N VAL A 55 3.52 -1.83 16.36
CA VAL A 55 4.47 -2.81 15.84
C VAL A 55 3.95 -4.20 16.23
N PRO A 56 4.00 -5.19 15.34
CA PRO A 56 3.50 -6.50 15.66
C PRO A 56 4.35 -7.19 16.72
N LYS A 57 3.71 -8.01 17.56
CA LYS A 57 4.39 -8.75 18.64
C LYS A 57 5.31 -9.87 18.13
N THR A 58 5.19 -10.31 16.87
CA THR A 58 5.95 -11.45 16.31
C THR A 58 6.50 -11.17 14.92
N LYS A 59 7.72 -11.65 14.62
CA LYS A 59 8.40 -11.43 13.31
C LYS A 59 7.58 -11.90 12.09
N ASN A 60 6.82 -13.00 12.22
CA ASN A 60 6.02 -13.61 11.14
C ASN A 60 4.81 -12.78 10.66
N SER A 61 4.57 -11.61 11.24
CA SER A 61 3.49 -10.72 10.82
C SER A 61 3.93 -9.59 9.91
N SER A 62 5.25 -9.46 9.69
CA SER A 62 5.81 -8.59 8.67
C SER A 62 5.87 -9.32 7.32
N ARG A 63 5.76 -8.56 6.23
CA ARG A 63 5.86 -9.08 4.86
C ARG A 63 6.68 -8.15 4.00
N THR A 64 7.37 -8.70 3.02
CA THR A 64 8.21 -7.94 2.09
C THR A 64 7.64 -8.04 0.69
N ILE A 65 7.48 -6.90 0.02
CA ILE A 65 6.89 -6.82 -1.32
C ILE A 65 7.91 -6.24 -2.30
N GLN A 66 8.04 -6.87 -3.46
CA GLN A 66 8.86 -6.35 -4.56
C GLN A 66 8.23 -5.14 -5.23
N LEU A 67 9.03 -4.12 -5.48
CA LEU A 67 8.70 -2.86 -6.14
C LEU A 67 9.31 -2.80 -7.54
N ASN A 68 8.57 -2.20 -8.48
CA ASN A 68 9.12 -1.89 -9.79
C ASN A 68 9.89 -0.57 -9.79
N ASP A 69 10.76 -0.38 -10.79
CA ASP A 69 11.62 0.78 -10.93
C ASP A 69 10.84 2.10 -10.99
N PHE A 70 9.66 2.07 -11.59
CA PHE A 70 8.78 3.24 -11.59
C PHE A 70 8.39 3.66 -10.17
N THR A 71 7.95 2.72 -9.33
CA THR A 71 7.52 3.03 -7.95
C THR A 71 8.69 3.52 -7.12
N LEU A 72 9.88 2.94 -7.28
CA LEU A 72 11.11 3.40 -6.63
C LEU A 72 11.50 4.82 -7.06
N LYS A 73 11.36 5.14 -8.36
CA LYS A 73 11.59 6.50 -8.86
C LYS A 73 10.64 7.51 -8.20
N GLN A 74 9.36 7.18 -8.08
CA GLN A 74 8.37 8.05 -7.43
C GLN A 74 8.66 8.24 -5.93
N LEU A 75 9.11 7.19 -5.25
CA LEU A 75 9.55 7.27 -3.85
C LEU A 75 10.73 8.22 -3.69
N ARG A 76 11.73 8.18 -4.57
CA ARG A 76 12.87 9.11 -4.55
C ARG A 76 12.45 10.56 -4.76
N ILE A 77 11.57 10.81 -5.74
CA ILE A 77 11.03 12.16 -5.99
C ILE A 77 10.33 12.66 -4.73
N TRP A 78 9.50 11.82 -4.11
CA TRP A 78 8.81 12.19 -2.88
C TRP A 78 9.78 12.44 -1.71
N GLN A 79 10.81 11.62 -1.53
CA GLN A 79 11.81 11.80 -0.47
C GLN A 79 12.49 13.17 -0.54
N GLN A 80 12.87 13.58 -1.75
CA GLN A 80 13.49 14.88 -1.99
C GLN A 80 12.53 16.04 -1.70
N GLU A 81 11.28 15.93 -2.18
CA GLU A 81 10.26 16.95 -1.94
C GLU A 81 9.89 17.06 -0.45
N GLN A 82 9.77 15.92 0.25
CA GLN A 82 9.55 15.90 1.69
C GLN A 82 10.69 16.62 2.41
N MET A 83 11.94 16.30 2.10
CA MET A 83 13.10 16.91 2.75
C MET A 83 13.10 18.44 2.58
N LYS A 84 12.85 18.94 1.37
CA LYS A 84 12.75 20.40 1.12
C LYS A 84 11.66 21.06 1.96
N ILE A 85 10.48 20.45 2.01
CA ILE A 85 9.34 20.95 2.78
C ILE A 85 9.68 20.97 4.27
N MET A 86 10.27 19.88 4.79
CA MET A 86 10.56 19.75 6.21
C MET A 86 11.64 20.74 6.67
N ILE A 87 12.69 20.95 5.87
CA ILE A 87 13.70 21.98 6.12
C ILE A 87 13.05 23.37 6.18
N LEU A 88 12.16 23.70 5.25
CA LEU A 88 11.45 24.99 5.24
C LEU A 88 10.63 25.22 6.52
N TYR A 89 10.07 24.16 7.09
CA TYR A 89 9.32 24.21 8.36
C TYR A 89 10.21 24.01 9.60
N GLY A 90 11.54 23.94 9.46
CA GLY A 90 12.49 23.85 10.58
C GLY A 90 12.68 22.44 11.14
N TYR A 91 12.28 21.40 10.42
CA TYR A 91 12.45 20.00 10.83
C TYR A 91 13.64 19.33 10.14
N ASN A 92 14.52 18.71 10.93
CA ASN A 92 15.55 17.82 10.41
C ASN A 92 15.00 16.41 10.25
N THR A 93 14.87 15.97 9.00
CA THR A 93 14.35 14.64 8.64
C THR A 93 15.41 13.72 8.05
N ASN A 94 16.69 13.99 8.31
CA ASN A 94 17.81 13.15 7.89
C ASN A 94 17.97 11.93 8.81
N SER A 95 16.92 11.11 8.90
CA SER A 95 16.89 9.88 9.69
C SER A 95 16.25 8.76 8.88
N PRO A 96 16.80 7.53 8.89
CA PRO A 96 16.13 6.37 8.31
C PRO A 96 14.72 6.13 8.90
N LYS A 97 14.52 6.52 10.16
CA LYS A 97 13.23 6.40 10.87
C LYS A 97 12.23 7.50 10.52
N GLN A 98 12.58 8.43 9.62
CA GLN A 98 11.63 9.43 9.15
C GLN A 98 10.46 8.74 8.44
N PHE A 99 9.23 9.07 8.84
CA PHE A 99 8.03 8.57 8.20
C PHE A 99 7.88 9.14 6.79
N LEU A 100 7.42 8.31 5.86
CA LEU A 100 7.17 8.72 4.48
C LEU A 100 6.06 9.77 4.41
N PHE A 101 5.01 9.61 5.22
CA PHE A 101 3.81 10.45 5.12
C PHE A 101 3.52 11.13 6.44
N THR A 102 3.86 12.41 6.53
CA THR A 102 3.63 13.24 7.71
C THR A 102 2.91 14.55 7.36
N THR A 103 2.32 15.19 8.37
CA THR A 103 1.84 16.57 8.29
C THR A 103 3.00 17.52 8.01
N ASN A 104 2.71 18.77 7.66
CA ASN A 104 3.76 19.79 7.49
C ASN A 104 4.50 20.09 8.81
N THR A 105 3.96 19.66 9.95
CA THR A 105 4.57 19.75 11.28
C THR A 105 5.29 18.45 11.70
N ASN A 106 5.61 17.60 10.73
CA ASN A 106 6.25 16.30 10.89
C ASN A 106 5.55 15.33 11.86
N LYS A 107 4.22 15.42 11.98
CA LYS A 107 3.40 14.50 12.79
C LYS A 107 2.78 13.40 11.94
N LEU A 108 2.45 12.28 12.57
CA LEU A 108 1.66 11.22 11.94
C LEU A 108 0.25 11.70 11.61
N TYR A 109 -0.33 11.13 10.55
CA TYR A 109 -1.72 11.36 10.21
C TYR A 109 -2.65 10.44 10.97
N TYR A 110 -3.86 10.94 11.25
CA TYR A 110 -5.01 10.10 11.56
C TYR A 110 -5.37 9.24 10.35
N PRO A 111 -5.73 7.94 10.53
CA PRO A 111 -6.13 7.06 9.43
C PRO A 111 -7.30 7.58 8.59
N GLN A 112 -8.14 8.43 9.16
CA GLN A 112 -9.28 9.05 8.49
C GLN A 112 -8.85 9.95 7.33
N VAL A 113 -7.68 10.59 7.42
CA VAL A 113 -7.19 11.56 6.43
C VAL A 113 -7.17 11.01 5.01
N VAL A 114 -6.98 9.69 4.86
CA VAL A 114 -6.89 9.04 3.55
C VAL A 114 -8.24 9.04 2.84
N ASN A 115 -9.34 8.91 3.59
CA ASN A 115 -10.67 9.06 3.00
C ASN A 115 -10.88 10.52 2.61
N ASP A 116 -10.51 11.46 3.49
CA ASP A 116 -10.65 12.90 3.21
C ASP A 116 -9.85 13.34 1.97
N TRP A 117 -8.66 12.74 1.75
CA TRP A 117 -7.88 12.93 0.53
C TRP A 117 -8.61 12.42 -0.71
N LEU A 118 -9.24 11.24 -0.65
CA LEU A 118 -10.02 10.72 -1.79
C LEU A 118 -11.27 11.55 -2.05
N ASP A 119 -11.99 11.96 -1.00
CA ASP A 119 -13.17 12.83 -1.14
C ASP A 119 -12.78 14.15 -1.81
N TRP A 120 -11.63 14.72 -1.43
CA TRP A 120 -11.09 15.92 -2.07
C TRP A 120 -10.73 15.67 -3.55
N ILE A 121 -10.13 14.52 -3.87
CA ILE A 121 -9.83 14.13 -5.26
C ILE A 121 -11.12 13.97 -6.07
N TYR A 122 -12.11 13.23 -5.58
CA TYR A 122 -13.37 12.99 -6.30
C TYR A 122 -14.21 14.26 -6.49
N LYS A 123 -14.14 15.22 -5.56
CA LYS A 123 -14.74 16.55 -5.75
C LYS A 123 -14.10 17.33 -6.90
N LYS A 124 -12.82 17.11 -7.19
CA LYS A 124 -12.08 17.79 -8.25
C LYS A 124 -12.14 17.04 -9.58
N THR A 125 -12.21 15.71 -9.52
CA THR A 125 -12.28 14.82 -10.67
C THR A 125 -13.37 13.78 -10.39
N PRO A 126 -14.65 14.14 -10.63
CA PRO A 126 -15.76 13.21 -10.44
C PRO A 126 -15.56 11.94 -11.27
N MET A 127 -15.72 10.78 -10.62
CA MET A 127 -15.53 9.46 -11.22
C MET A 127 -16.50 8.49 -10.57
N GLU A 128 -17.12 7.62 -11.36
CA GLU A 128 -17.99 6.55 -10.86
C GLU A 128 -17.61 5.20 -11.50
N PRO A 129 -17.52 4.10 -10.72
CA PRO A 129 -17.65 4.06 -9.26
C PRO A 129 -16.42 4.65 -8.54
N GLN A 130 -16.64 5.28 -7.39
CA GLN A 130 -15.56 5.76 -6.53
C GLN A 130 -14.83 4.61 -5.82
N ILE A 131 -13.50 4.63 -5.88
CA ILE A 131 -12.65 3.64 -5.20
C ILE A 131 -12.35 4.11 -3.78
N THR A 132 -12.73 3.32 -2.77
CA THR A 132 -12.38 3.59 -1.37
C THR A 132 -10.93 3.17 -1.07
N PRO A 133 -10.33 3.56 0.07
CA PRO A 133 -8.99 3.07 0.44
C PRO A 133 -8.91 1.54 0.52
N HIS A 134 -9.99 0.89 0.94
CA HIS A 134 -10.06 -0.58 0.94
C HIS A 134 -10.25 -1.13 -0.49
N GLY A 135 -10.97 -0.39 -1.34
CA GLY A 135 -11.12 -0.67 -2.77
C GLY A 135 -9.78 -0.86 -3.48
N PHE A 136 -8.77 -0.02 -3.21
CA PHE A 136 -7.42 -0.22 -3.78
C PHE A 136 -6.83 -1.60 -3.49
N ARG A 137 -7.00 -2.08 -2.25
CA ARG A 137 -6.52 -3.41 -1.85
C ARG A 137 -7.32 -4.53 -2.51
N HIS A 138 -8.64 -4.37 -2.62
CA HIS A 138 -9.49 -5.32 -3.34
C HIS A 138 -9.11 -5.40 -4.82
N THR A 139 -8.96 -4.26 -5.48
CA THR A 139 -8.53 -4.18 -6.89
C THR A 139 -7.16 -4.82 -7.07
N HIS A 140 -6.19 -4.54 -6.19
CA HIS A 140 -4.89 -5.20 -6.22
C HIS A 140 -5.00 -6.72 -6.10
N CYS A 141 -5.84 -7.21 -5.18
CA CYS A 141 -6.11 -8.65 -5.00
C CYS A 141 -6.68 -9.29 -6.28
N SER A 142 -7.71 -8.67 -6.88
CA SER A 142 -8.33 -9.15 -8.11
C SER A 142 -7.31 -9.18 -9.27
N LEU A 143 -6.50 -8.14 -9.42
CA LEU A 143 -5.47 -8.07 -10.47
C LEU A 143 -4.39 -9.16 -10.31
N LEU A 144 -4.01 -9.50 -9.07
CA LEU A 144 -3.11 -10.64 -8.84
C LEU A 144 -3.74 -11.93 -9.33
N PHE A 145 -5.00 -12.19 -9.02
CA PHE A 145 -5.70 -13.38 -9.50
C PHE A 145 -5.87 -13.39 -11.03
N GLU A 146 -6.16 -12.26 -11.65
CA GLU A 146 -6.27 -12.13 -13.10
C GLU A 146 -4.93 -12.36 -13.82
N SER A 147 -3.82 -11.98 -13.18
CA SER A 147 -2.47 -12.33 -13.63
C SER A 147 -2.15 -13.82 -13.47
N GLY A 148 -2.96 -14.52 -12.68
CA GLY A 148 -2.87 -15.96 -12.43
C GLY A 148 -1.95 -16.31 -11.28
N ALA A 149 -1.77 -15.41 -10.31
CA ALA A 149 -1.17 -15.74 -9.03
C ALA A 149 -2.05 -16.76 -8.28
N SER A 150 -1.41 -17.70 -7.59
CA SER A 150 -2.07 -18.66 -6.72
C SER A 150 -2.65 -17.98 -5.48
N ILE A 151 -3.63 -18.64 -4.86
CA ILE A 151 -4.23 -18.18 -3.60
C ILE A 151 -3.18 -17.96 -2.51
N LYS A 152 -2.18 -18.85 -2.44
CA LYS A 152 -1.09 -18.76 -1.46
C LYS A 152 -0.22 -17.53 -1.67
N GLU A 153 0.20 -17.26 -2.92
CA GLU A 153 0.99 -16.07 -3.25
C GLU A 153 0.22 -14.78 -2.93
N VAL A 154 -1.07 -14.73 -3.24
CA VAL A 154 -1.93 -13.57 -2.90
C VAL A 154 -2.06 -13.40 -1.39
N GLN A 155 -2.26 -14.49 -0.65
CA GLN A 155 -2.38 -14.46 0.81
C GLN A 155 -1.09 -13.95 1.48
N GLU A 156 0.06 -14.46 1.04
CA GLU A 156 1.38 -14.04 1.53
C GLU A 156 1.65 -12.57 1.21
N ARG A 157 1.40 -12.14 -0.04
CA ARG A 157 1.60 -10.74 -0.46
C ARG A 157 0.72 -9.77 0.31
N LEU A 158 -0.54 -10.13 0.56
CA LEU A 158 -1.48 -9.26 1.27
C LEU A 158 -1.34 -9.35 2.79
N GLY A 159 -0.74 -10.40 3.34
CA GLY A 159 -0.69 -10.62 4.79
C GLY A 159 -2.08 -10.89 5.38
N HIS A 160 -2.89 -11.68 4.67
CA HIS A 160 -4.19 -12.14 5.19
C HIS A 160 -3.97 -13.31 6.16
N LYS A 161 -4.25 -13.08 7.45
CA LYS A 161 -4.32 -14.16 8.45
C LYS A 161 -5.55 -15.05 8.20
N ASP A 162 -6.67 -14.44 7.81
CA ASP A 162 -7.90 -15.15 7.45
C ASP A 162 -8.02 -15.23 5.92
N ILE A 163 -8.05 -16.46 5.41
CA ILE A 163 -8.17 -16.78 4.00
C ILE A 163 -9.55 -16.42 3.42
N LYS A 164 -10.59 -16.25 4.24
CA LYS A 164 -11.96 -15.96 3.79
C LYS A 164 -12.05 -14.75 2.87
N THR A 165 -11.36 -13.65 3.20
CA THR A 165 -11.37 -12.45 2.36
C THR A 165 -10.73 -12.73 0.99
N THR A 166 -9.61 -13.44 0.98
CA THR A 166 -8.92 -13.87 -0.24
C THR A 166 -9.82 -14.78 -1.09
N MET A 167 -10.49 -15.74 -0.46
CA MET A 167 -11.36 -16.71 -1.13
C MET A 167 -12.61 -16.09 -1.71
N ASN A 168 -13.24 -15.12 -1.01
CA ASN A 168 -14.39 -14.41 -1.54
C ASN A 168 -14.05 -13.64 -2.82
N ILE A 169 -12.89 -12.98 -2.86
CA ILE A 169 -12.41 -12.26 -4.05
C ILE A 169 -12.05 -13.27 -5.14
N TYR A 170 -11.32 -14.32 -4.79
CA TYR A 170 -10.96 -15.39 -5.72
C TYR A 170 -12.19 -15.99 -6.39
N ALA A 171 -13.22 -16.37 -5.62
CA ALA A 171 -14.45 -16.96 -6.14
C ALA A 171 -15.16 -16.05 -7.17
N HIS A 172 -15.07 -14.73 -7.01
CA HIS A 172 -15.62 -13.77 -7.96
C HIS A 172 -14.82 -13.69 -9.28
N VAL A 173 -13.49 -13.77 -9.21
CA VAL A 173 -12.58 -13.68 -10.38
C VAL A 173 -12.42 -15.02 -11.10
N THR A 174 -12.61 -16.14 -10.39
CA THR A 174 -12.38 -17.51 -10.87
C THR A 174 -13.17 -17.89 -12.14
N PRO A 175 -14.44 -17.52 -12.32
CA PRO A 175 -15.19 -17.84 -13.54
C PRO A 175 -14.49 -17.34 -14.82
N GLN A 176 -13.80 -16.19 -14.76
CA GLN A 176 -13.00 -15.67 -15.87
C GLN A 176 -11.61 -16.32 -15.96
N SER A 177 -11.06 -16.78 -14.83
CA SER A 177 -9.76 -17.45 -14.72
C SER A 177 -9.76 -18.91 -15.18
N ILE A 178 -10.88 -19.65 -15.02
CA ILE A 178 -10.98 -21.07 -15.43
C ILE A 178 -10.70 -21.23 -16.92
N LYS A 179 -11.25 -20.34 -17.77
CA LYS A 179 -11.00 -20.37 -19.21
C LYS A 179 -9.51 -20.19 -19.54
N LYS A 180 -8.86 -19.21 -18.89
CA LYS A 180 -7.42 -18.96 -19.04
C LYS A 180 -6.56 -20.10 -18.49
N THR A 181 -7.02 -20.79 -17.45
CA THR A 181 -6.31 -21.94 -16.86
C THR A 181 -6.33 -23.12 -17.83
N GLY A 182 -7.48 -23.40 -18.44
CA GLY A 182 -7.59 -24.39 -19.52
C GLY A 182 -6.66 -24.05 -20.69
N ASP A 183 -6.62 -22.80 -21.13
CA ASP A 183 -5.75 -22.35 -22.22
C ASP A 183 -4.26 -22.47 -21.87
N ARG A 184 -3.86 -22.12 -20.63
CA ARG A 184 -2.48 -22.26 -20.15
C ARG A 184 -2.05 -23.72 -20.04
N PHE A 185 -2.93 -24.58 -19.52
CA PHE A 185 -2.65 -26.01 -19.43
C PHE A 185 -2.57 -26.64 -20.82
N SER A 186 -3.47 -26.28 -21.74
CA SER A 186 -3.41 -26.72 -23.13
C SER A 186 -2.10 -26.31 -23.81
N LYS A 187 -1.65 -25.06 -23.63
CA LYS A 187 -0.34 -24.57 -24.13
C LYS A 187 0.88 -25.19 -23.46
N PHE A 188 0.72 -25.75 -22.26
CA PHE A 188 1.80 -26.45 -21.57
C PHE A 188 1.88 -27.91 -22.05
N MET A 189 0.73 -28.50 -22.35
CA MET A 189 0.62 -29.88 -22.82
C MET A 189 0.81 -30.03 -24.35
N GLY A 190 0.79 -28.93 -25.12
CA GLY A 190 0.94 -28.88 -26.57
C GLY A 190 0.74 -27.46 -27.12
#